data_AF-A0A7S0PX29-F1
#
_entry.id   AF-A0A7S0PX29-F1
#
_cell.length_a   1.000
_cell.length_b   1.000
_cell.length_c   1.000
_cell.angle_alpha   90.00
_cell.angle_beta   90.00
_cell.angle_gamma   90.00
#
_symmetry.space_group_name_H-M   'P 1'
#
loop_
_entity.id
_entity.type
_entity.pdbx_description
1 polymer ?
#
loop_
_entity_poly.entity_id
_entity_poly.type
_entity_poly.pdbx_seq_one_letter_code
_entity_poly.pdbx_strand_id
1 'polypeptide(L)'
;GQQPEGVPFIHGEPMLEPFWAAGFSFARGHFVVQVPYDQYLPMVFQGEEINIGLRGFTYGYDYYTLESSITFHMYAIKANKSKRKSINKFWENQDSYEGVGVKAMKRLNGIIGLGRPGEDYFHEDEQKYGIGYVRPAKKFFDTFGIHIDTQTVEHNLCRFVGKPMFDKFKPALRSNRMGLDYDKIDFVFTNIYGEVEESSESD
;
A
#
# COMPACT_ATOMS: atom_id res chain seq x y z
N GLY A 1 1.77 -11.83 0.13
CA GLY A 1 1.56 -12.10 1.56
C GLY A 1 1.35 -13.58 1.78
N GLN A 2 1.84 -14.09 2.89
CA GLN A 2 1.59 -15.48 3.31
C GLN A 2 0.08 -15.71 3.48
N GLN A 3 -0.40 -16.91 3.14
CA GLN A 3 -1.78 -17.28 3.41
C GLN A 3 -2.05 -17.18 4.92
N PRO A 4 -3.21 -16.67 5.36
CA PRO A 4 -3.47 -16.25 6.73
C PRO A 4 -3.36 -17.38 7.77
N GLU A 5 -3.38 -18.64 7.33
CA GLU A 5 -3.25 -19.86 8.16
C GLU A 5 -1.96 -20.64 7.91
N GLY A 6 -1.04 -20.12 7.07
CA GLY A 6 0.23 -20.78 6.78
C GLY A 6 1.21 -20.73 7.96
N VAL A 7 2.17 -21.65 7.99
CA VAL A 7 3.32 -21.58 8.92
C VAL A 7 4.20 -20.38 8.54
N PRO A 8 4.56 -19.49 9.49
CA PRO A 8 5.41 -18.34 9.22
C PRO A 8 6.71 -18.74 8.53
N PHE A 9 7.10 -18.01 7.48
CA PHE A 9 8.39 -18.22 6.83
C PHE A 9 9.58 -17.66 7.64
N ILE A 10 9.31 -16.74 8.56
CA ILE A 10 10.29 -16.06 9.41
C ILE A 10 9.81 -16.19 10.86
N HIS A 11 10.71 -16.61 11.76
CA HIS A 11 10.39 -16.87 13.16
C HIS A 11 11.12 -15.93 14.11
N GLY A 12 10.45 -15.47 15.15
CA GLY A 12 11.02 -14.64 16.21
C GLY A 12 11.20 -13.17 15.83
N GLU A 13 10.78 -12.75 14.65
CA GLU A 13 10.87 -11.37 14.17
C GLU A 13 9.74 -11.04 13.18
N PRO A 14 9.32 -9.77 13.08
CA PRO A 14 8.28 -9.36 12.16
C PRO A 14 8.73 -9.46 10.70
N MET A 15 7.80 -9.77 9.80
CA MET A 15 8.07 -9.88 8.37
C MET A 15 7.95 -8.50 7.72
N LEU A 16 8.94 -8.14 6.90
CA LEU A 16 8.90 -6.91 6.10
C LEU A 16 7.81 -7.03 5.03
N GLU A 17 7.06 -5.94 4.84
CA GLU A 17 6.04 -5.82 3.81
C GLU A 17 6.25 -4.54 2.99
N PRO A 18 5.94 -4.57 1.68
CA PRO A 18 6.05 -3.39 0.84
C PRO A 18 4.84 -2.45 0.97
N PHE A 19 3.66 -3.00 1.33
CA PHE A 19 2.39 -2.27 1.31
C PHE A 19 1.81 -2.10 2.71
N TRP A 20 1.01 -1.04 2.86
CA TRP A 20 0.26 -0.74 4.07
C TRP A 20 -1.22 -1.08 3.86
N ALA A 21 -1.85 -1.68 4.86
CA ALA A 21 -3.27 -2.02 4.83
C ALA A 21 -4.05 -1.18 5.85
N ALA A 22 -5.19 -0.63 5.43
CA ALA A 22 -5.99 0.28 6.24
C ALA A 22 -6.84 -0.44 7.29
N GLY A 23 -7.32 -1.65 6.96
CA GLY A 23 -8.32 -2.35 7.78
C GLY A 23 -7.84 -2.74 9.18
N PHE A 24 -6.54 -3.00 9.36
CA PHE A 24 -5.95 -3.35 10.66
C PHE A 24 -4.45 -3.04 10.67
N SER A 25 -4.07 -1.90 11.23
CA SER A 25 -2.68 -1.50 11.36
C SER A 25 -2.41 -0.75 12.67
N PHE A 26 -1.19 -0.87 13.17
CA PHE A 26 -0.71 -0.17 14.36
C PHE A 26 0.55 0.61 14.01
N ALA A 27 0.67 1.80 14.58
CA ALA A 27 1.87 2.61 14.47
C ALA A 27 2.05 3.43 15.75
N ARG A 28 3.25 3.97 15.95
CA ARG A 28 3.48 5.01 16.96
C ARG A 28 2.69 6.26 16.58
N GLY A 29 2.25 7.03 17.58
CA GLY A 29 1.39 8.20 17.37
C GLY A 29 1.95 9.26 16.41
N HIS A 30 3.27 9.31 16.21
CA HIS A 30 3.86 10.24 15.24
C HIS A 30 3.51 9.90 13.78
N PHE A 31 3.08 8.67 13.47
CA PHE A 31 2.70 8.29 12.10
C PHE A 31 1.49 9.08 11.61
N VAL A 32 0.40 9.12 12.38
CA VAL A 32 -0.83 9.84 11.98
C VAL A 32 -0.63 11.36 11.94
N VAL A 33 0.36 11.88 12.66
CA VAL A 33 0.72 13.31 12.62
C VAL A 33 1.54 13.64 11.37
N GLN A 34 2.48 12.78 10.97
CA GLN A 34 3.29 12.99 9.77
C GLN A 34 2.58 12.63 8.46
N VAL A 35 1.73 11.60 8.50
CA VAL A 35 0.99 11.09 7.34
C VAL A 35 -0.51 11.09 7.66
N PRO A 36 -1.10 12.27 7.88
CA PRO A 36 -2.53 12.35 8.18
C PRO A 36 -3.35 11.97 6.95
N TYR A 37 -4.57 11.47 7.18
CA TYR A 37 -5.59 11.41 6.13
C TYR A 37 -5.83 12.80 5.57
N ASP A 38 -5.86 12.89 4.24
CA ASP A 38 -6.10 14.14 3.54
C ASP A 38 -7.59 14.48 3.55
N GLN A 39 -7.91 15.63 4.13
CA GLN A 39 -9.29 16.12 4.26
C GLN A 39 -9.94 16.43 2.91
N TYR A 40 -9.14 16.59 1.86
CA TYR A 40 -9.59 16.84 0.49
C TYR A 40 -9.72 15.55 -0.32
N LEU A 41 -9.67 14.38 0.32
CA LEU A 41 -9.97 13.09 -0.30
C LEU A 41 -11.32 12.44 0.13
N PRO A 42 -12.43 13.20 0.27
CA PRO A 42 -13.72 12.59 0.56
C PRO A 42 -14.14 11.65 -0.58
N MET A 43 -14.89 10.61 -0.22
CA MET A 43 -15.39 9.61 -1.16
C MET A 43 -14.30 8.80 -1.90
N VAL A 44 -13.08 8.71 -1.33
CA VAL A 44 -12.03 7.77 -1.74
C VAL A 44 -12.04 6.55 -0.81
N PHE A 45 -12.35 5.38 -1.38
CA PHE A 45 -12.25 4.08 -0.70
C PHE A 45 -11.32 3.08 -1.40
N GLN A 46 -11.02 3.31 -2.67
CA GLN A 46 -9.99 2.55 -3.38
C GLN A 46 -8.87 3.52 -3.71
N GLY A 47 -7.71 3.32 -3.12
CA GLY A 47 -6.50 4.12 -3.35
C GLY A 47 -5.93 4.77 -2.09
N GLU A 48 -6.70 4.81 -1.00
CA GLU A 48 -6.24 5.31 0.30
C GLU A 48 -5.06 4.48 0.84
N GLU A 49 -5.06 3.16 0.60
CA GLU A 49 -3.97 2.29 1.05
C GLU A 49 -2.65 2.62 0.36
N ILE A 50 -2.65 2.78 -0.96
CA ILE A 50 -1.44 3.19 -1.70
C ILE A 50 -1.08 4.65 -1.40
N ASN A 51 -2.05 5.53 -1.15
CA ASN A 51 -1.78 6.92 -0.76
C ASN A 51 -1.02 6.99 0.57
N ILE A 52 -1.55 6.36 1.63
CA ILE A 52 -0.92 6.34 2.94
C ILE A 52 0.37 5.52 2.93
N GLY A 53 0.38 4.39 2.21
CA GLY A 53 1.55 3.53 2.04
C GLY A 53 2.72 4.23 1.34
N LEU A 54 2.47 4.90 0.21
CA LEU A 54 3.53 5.61 -0.49
C LEU A 54 3.99 6.84 0.29
N ARG A 55 3.06 7.63 0.83
CA ARG A 55 3.43 8.80 1.65
C ARG A 55 4.25 8.35 2.85
N GLY A 56 3.79 7.37 3.63
CA GLY A 56 4.58 6.84 4.74
C GLY A 56 5.97 6.35 4.32
N PHE A 57 6.08 5.65 3.20
CA PHE A 57 7.39 5.31 2.65
C PHE A 57 8.28 6.54 2.43
N THR A 58 7.75 7.60 1.79
CA THR A 58 8.51 8.84 1.52
C THR A 58 8.86 9.65 2.78
N TYR A 59 8.16 9.44 3.90
CA TYR A 59 8.51 9.95 5.23
C TYR A 59 9.46 9.01 6.02
N GLY A 60 9.89 7.89 5.42
CA GLY A 60 10.86 6.97 6.01
C GLY A 60 10.27 5.85 6.85
N TYR A 61 8.96 5.59 6.76
CA TYR A 61 8.34 4.46 7.43
C TYR A 61 8.52 3.16 6.66
N ASP A 62 8.64 2.06 7.40
CA ASP A 62 8.62 0.71 6.87
C ASP A 62 7.40 -0.03 7.39
N TYR A 63 6.95 -1.01 6.61
CA TYR A 63 5.78 -1.80 6.94
C TYR A 63 6.18 -3.21 7.32
N TYR A 64 5.46 -3.74 8.31
CA TYR A 64 5.72 -5.03 8.88
C TYR A 64 4.41 -5.75 9.18
N THR A 65 4.40 -7.06 8.97
CA THR A 65 3.39 -7.97 9.49
C THR A 65 3.93 -8.70 10.71
N LEU A 66 3.02 -9.12 11.58
CA LEU A 66 3.34 -9.99 12.71
C LEU A 66 3.76 -11.38 12.19
N GLU A 67 4.57 -12.10 12.96
CA GLU A 67 4.92 -13.49 12.66
C GLU A 67 3.66 -14.37 12.51
N SER A 68 2.60 -14.09 13.27
CA SER A 68 1.36 -14.87 13.21
C SER A 68 0.15 -13.96 13.08
N SER A 69 -0.82 -14.42 12.29
CA SER A 69 -2.13 -13.78 12.16
C SER A 69 -2.86 -13.82 13.50
N ILE A 70 -3.24 -12.64 14.02
CA ILE A 70 -4.02 -12.51 15.27
C ILE A 70 -5.43 -12.00 15.03
N THR A 71 -5.74 -11.58 13.80
CA THR A 71 -7.03 -11.00 13.42
C THR A 71 -7.31 -11.36 11.98
N PHE A 72 -8.57 -11.70 11.71
CA PHE A 72 -9.03 -12.12 10.40
C PHE A 72 -10.15 -11.19 9.94
N HIS A 73 -10.12 -10.84 8.65
CA HIS A 73 -11.21 -10.09 8.02
C HIS A 73 -12.14 -11.05 7.28
N MET A 74 -13.43 -11.07 7.65
CA MET A 74 -14.43 -11.88 6.95
C MET A 74 -14.82 -11.18 5.64
N TYR A 75 -14.20 -11.61 4.54
CA TYR A 75 -14.67 -11.23 3.20
C TYR A 75 -16.05 -11.81 2.91
N ALA A 76 -16.89 -11.03 2.24
CA ALA A 76 -18.27 -11.40 1.94
C ALA A 76 -18.39 -12.19 0.63
N ILE A 77 -17.60 -13.24 0.53
CA ILE A 77 -17.62 -14.21 -0.56
C ILE A 77 -18.42 -15.45 -0.14
N LYS A 78 -18.86 -16.24 -1.12
CA LYS A 78 -19.54 -17.54 -0.91
C LYS A 78 -20.66 -17.44 0.14
N ALA A 79 -20.62 -18.27 1.18
CA ALA A 79 -21.62 -18.33 2.24
C ALA A 79 -21.78 -17.02 3.06
N ASN A 80 -20.80 -16.11 3.01
CA ASN A 80 -20.83 -14.85 3.74
C ASN A 80 -21.44 -13.69 2.93
N LYS A 81 -21.77 -13.89 1.65
CA LYS A 81 -22.32 -12.84 0.77
C LYS A 81 -23.66 -12.30 1.26
N SER A 82 -24.54 -13.17 1.79
CA SER A 82 -25.84 -12.76 2.34
C SER A 82 -25.72 -11.88 3.57
N LYS A 83 -24.75 -12.17 4.45
CA LYS A 83 -24.49 -11.39 5.69
C LYS A 83 -24.07 -9.95 5.41
N ARG A 84 -23.46 -9.66 4.25
CA ARG A 84 -23.05 -8.30 3.86
C ARG A 84 -24.21 -7.45 3.34
N LYS A 85 -25.30 -8.06 2.86
CA LYS A 85 -26.41 -7.30 2.24
C LYS A 85 -27.19 -6.45 3.24
N SER A 86 -27.15 -6.78 4.53
CA SER A 86 -27.86 -6.08 5.59
C SER A 86 -27.04 -4.98 6.27
N ILE A 87 -25.82 -4.69 5.79
CA ILE A 87 -24.90 -3.74 6.44
C ILE A 87 -24.71 -2.55 5.51
N ASN A 88 -24.89 -1.36 6.09
CA ASN A 88 -24.64 -0.11 5.42
C ASN A 88 -23.17 0.01 4.98
N LYS A 89 -22.93 0.34 3.72
CA LYS A 89 -21.59 0.45 3.11
C LYS A 89 -21.26 1.90 2.81
N PHE A 90 -19.96 2.17 2.69
CA PHE A 90 -19.42 3.42 2.18
C PHE A 90 -20.17 3.97 0.95
N TRP A 91 -20.45 3.07 -0.01
CA TRP A 91 -21.08 3.41 -1.30
C TRP A 91 -22.52 3.94 -1.19
N GLU A 92 -23.20 3.75 -0.07
CA GLU A 92 -24.55 4.31 0.13
C GLU A 92 -24.57 5.83 0.19
N ASN A 93 -23.40 6.45 0.38
CA ASN A 93 -23.26 7.90 0.37
C ASN A 93 -23.04 8.45 -1.04
N GLN A 94 -22.86 7.62 -2.09
CA GLN A 94 -22.49 8.07 -3.44
C GLN A 94 -23.44 9.14 -4.00
N ASP A 95 -24.75 8.93 -3.87
CA ASP A 95 -25.76 9.86 -4.39
C ASP A 95 -25.72 11.22 -3.68
N SER A 96 -25.34 11.25 -2.40
CA SER A 96 -25.22 12.50 -1.63
C SER A 96 -23.94 13.28 -1.94
N TYR A 97 -22.95 12.64 -2.57
CA TYR A 97 -21.63 13.21 -2.86
C TYR A 97 -21.22 12.97 -4.32
N GLU A 98 -22.17 13.10 -5.25
CA GLU A 98 -21.94 12.88 -6.67
C GLU A 98 -20.76 13.75 -7.19
N GLY A 99 -19.85 13.12 -7.94
CA GLY A 99 -18.67 13.78 -8.52
C GLY A 99 -17.56 14.17 -7.53
N VAL A 100 -17.79 14.11 -6.22
CA VAL A 100 -16.78 14.43 -5.19
C VAL A 100 -15.57 13.49 -5.29
N GLY A 101 -15.83 12.19 -5.40
CA GLY A 101 -14.79 11.17 -5.52
C GLY A 101 -13.90 11.35 -6.76
N VAL A 102 -14.41 11.93 -7.86
CA VAL A 102 -13.61 12.18 -9.07
C VAL A 102 -12.52 13.22 -8.80
N LYS A 103 -12.88 14.34 -8.16
CA LYS A 103 -11.92 15.40 -7.81
C LYS A 103 -10.92 14.91 -6.77
N ALA A 104 -11.40 14.17 -5.77
CA ALA A 104 -10.56 13.57 -4.75
C ALA A 104 -9.54 12.57 -5.35
N MET A 105 -9.98 11.67 -6.23
CA MET A 105 -9.06 10.73 -6.90
C MET A 105 -8.05 11.44 -7.80
N LYS A 106 -8.45 12.53 -8.48
CA LYS A 106 -7.52 13.34 -9.29
C LYS A 106 -6.42 13.95 -8.40
N ARG A 107 -6.80 14.51 -7.24
CA ARG A 107 -5.84 15.01 -6.25
C ARG A 107 -4.95 13.90 -5.68
N LEU A 108 -5.54 12.76 -5.30
CA LEU A 108 -4.80 11.62 -4.79
C LEU A 108 -3.70 11.22 -5.78
N ASN A 109 -4.08 11.00 -7.03
CA ASN A 109 -3.17 10.60 -8.10
C ASN A 109 -2.11 11.68 -8.37
N GLY A 110 -2.50 12.95 -8.33
CA GLY A 110 -1.62 14.12 -8.37
C GLY A 110 -0.50 14.05 -7.34
N ILE A 111 -0.87 13.92 -6.07
CA ILE A 111 0.06 13.86 -4.93
C ILE A 111 1.04 12.69 -5.04
N ILE A 112 0.55 11.51 -5.42
CA ILE A 112 1.38 10.29 -5.45
C ILE A 112 2.04 10.02 -6.80
N GLY A 113 1.75 10.83 -7.82
CA GLY A 113 2.31 10.70 -9.16
C GLY A 113 1.82 9.48 -9.95
N LEU A 114 0.67 8.90 -9.60
CA LEU A 114 0.11 7.75 -10.34
C LEU A 114 -0.67 8.20 -11.57
N GLY A 115 -0.44 7.53 -12.70
CA GLY A 115 -1.26 7.66 -13.91
C GLY A 115 -1.06 8.94 -14.70
N ARG A 116 0.10 9.61 -14.55
CA ARG A 116 0.42 10.90 -15.20
C ARG A 116 -0.67 11.95 -14.93
N PRO A 117 -0.88 12.30 -13.65
CA PRO A 117 -2.03 13.10 -13.22
C PRO A 117 -2.04 14.53 -13.81
N GLY A 118 -0.94 14.97 -14.43
CA GLY A 118 -0.72 16.36 -14.80
C GLY A 118 -0.70 17.26 -13.57
N GLU A 119 -0.74 18.58 -13.80
CA GLU A 119 -0.79 19.60 -12.75
C GLU A 119 -2.22 20.15 -12.55
N ASP A 120 -3.22 19.56 -13.19
CA ASP A 120 -4.60 20.03 -13.11
C ASP A 120 -5.33 19.35 -11.95
N TYR A 121 -4.88 19.55 -10.72
CA TYR A 121 -5.60 19.07 -9.54
C TYR A 121 -5.58 20.11 -8.41
N PHE A 122 -6.31 19.82 -7.35
CA PHE A 122 -6.38 20.74 -6.22
C PHE A 122 -5.10 20.62 -5.37
N HIS A 123 -4.39 21.72 -5.14
CA HIS A 123 -3.04 21.74 -4.52
C HIS A 123 -2.98 22.31 -3.08
N GLU A 124 -4.11 22.61 -2.44
CA GLU A 124 -4.10 23.19 -1.08
C GLU A 124 -3.50 22.20 -0.05
N ASP A 125 -2.75 22.73 0.92
CA ASP A 125 -2.10 21.96 2.00
C ASP A 125 -1.23 20.77 1.56
N GLU A 126 -0.68 20.76 0.35
CA GLU A 126 0.21 19.68 -0.10
C GLU A 126 1.46 19.53 0.77
N GLN A 127 1.92 20.59 1.42
CA GLN A 127 3.00 20.48 2.40
C GLN A 127 2.64 19.51 3.55
N LYS A 128 1.36 19.43 3.92
CA LYS A 128 0.84 18.57 4.98
C LYS A 128 0.40 17.20 4.46
N TYR A 129 -0.21 17.17 3.27
CA TYR A 129 -0.85 15.97 2.71
C TYR A 129 -0.05 15.30 1.59
N GLY A 130 1.08 15.88 1.19
CA GLY A 130 1.92 15.41 0.12
C GLY A 130 2.88 14.29 0.50
N ILE A 131 3.80 14.02 -0.43
CA ILE A 131 4.93 13.11 -0.24
C ILE A 131 6.01 13.74 0.66
N GLY A 132 6.72 12.90 1.41
CA GLY A 132 7.87 13.28 2.21
C GLY A 132 9.17 13.36 1.42
N TYR A 133 10.24 13.74 2.11
CA TYR A 133 11.57 14.00 1.51
C TYR A 133 12.64 12.99 1.93
N VAL A 134 12.29 11.99 2.76
CA VAL A 134 13.25 11.00 3.28
C VAL A 134 13.58 9.95 2.21
N ARG A 135 12.59 9.53 1.43
CA ARG A 135 12.77 8.57 0.34
C ARG A 135 12.03 9.06 -0.91
N PRO A 136 12.64 9.06 -2.10
CA PRO A 136 11.94 9.44 -3.33
C PRO A 136 10.81 8.44 -3.63
N ALA A 137 9.63 8.92 -4.04
CA ALA A 137 8.52 8.05 -4.45
C ALA A 137 8.92 7.08 -5.58
N LYS A 138 9.75 7.54 -6.52
CA LYS A 138 10.30 6.69 -7.59
C LYS A 138 11.03 5.45 -7.05
N LYS A 139 11.71 5.56 -5.91
CA LYS A 139 12.37 4.41 -5.28
C LYS A 139 11.38 3.30 -4.94
N PHE A 140 10.20 3.67 -4.41
CA PHE A 140 9.14 2.70 -4.14
C PHE A 140 8.68 2.01 -5.42
N PHE A 141 8.39 2.80 -6.45
CA PHE A 141 7.91 2.29 -7.73
C PHE A 141 8.92 1.35 -8.40
N ASP A 142 10.19 1.74 -8.47
CA ASP A 142 11.25 0.91 -9.03
C ASP A 142 11.45 -0.37 -8.20
N THR A 143 11.54 -0.25 -6.88
CA THR A 143 11.81 -1.40 -5.99
C THR A 143 10.71 -2.45 -6.05
N PHE A 144 9.46 -2.05 -6.26
CA PHE A 144 8.31 -2.95 -6.28
C PHE A 144 7.69 -3.16 -7.68
N GLY A 145 8.37 -2.72 -8.74
CA GLY A 145 7.97 -2.98 -10.12
C GLY A 145 6.65 -2.33 -10.50
N ILE A 146 6.44 -1.09 -10.09
CA ILE A 146 5.25 -0.29 -10.44
C ILE A 146 5.63 0.69 -11.55
N HIS A 147 5.05 0.52 -12.73
CA HIS A 147 5.36 1.33 -13.91
C HIS A 147 4.31 2.42 -14.09
N ILE A 148 4.59 3.59 -13.51
CA ILE A 148 3.65 4.74 -13.50
C ILE A 148 3.32 5.27 -14.90
N ASP A 149 4.24 5.11 -15.85
CA ASP A 149 4.12 5.59 -17.23
C ASP A 149 3.15 4.76 -18.07
N THR A 150 3.20 3.44 -17.90
CA THR A 150 2.34 2.48 -18.61
C THR A 150 1.12 2.09 -17.79
N GLN A 151 1.04 2.53 -16.53
CA GLN A 151 0.02 2.12 -15.57
C GLN A 151 -0.05 0.60 -15.39
N THR A 152 1.12 -0.05 -15.39
CA THR A 152 1.24 -1.50 -15.21
C THR A 152 2.08 -1.83 -13.98
N VAL A 153 2.00 -3.08 -13.54
CA VAL A 153 2.87 -3.63 -12.50
C VAL A 153 3.54 -4.88 -13.01
N GLU A 154 4.74 -5.15 -12.52
CA GLU A 154 5.38 -6.44 -12.69
C GLU A 154 4.52 -7.53 -12.04
N HIS A 155 4.26 -8.60 -12.79
CA HIS A 155 3.51 -9.74 -12.28
C HIS A 155 4.32 -10.51 -11.24
N ASN A 156 3.65 -11.33 -10.43
CA ASN A 156 4.27 -12.22 -9.44
C ASN A 156 5.07 -11.55 -8.31
N LEU A 157 4.88 -10.25 -8.05
CA LEU A 157 5.49 -9.57 -6.89
C LEU A 157 5.23 -10.34 -5.58
N CYS A 158 4.05 -10.92 -5.42
CA CYS A 158 3.68 -11.74 -4.25
C CYS A 158 4.60 -12.95 -4.01
N ARG A 159 5.31 -13.46 -5.02
CA ARG A 159 6.30 -14.55 -4.87
C ARG A 159 7.62 -14.05 -4.31
N PHE A 160 7.96 -12.78 -4.55
CA PHE A 160 9.12 -12.14 -3.97
C PHE A 160 8.85 -11.64 -2.54
N VAL A 161 7.65 -11.10 -2.29
CA VAL A 161 7.22 -10.67 -0.96
C VAL A 161 7.23 -11.84 0.03
N GLY A 162 7.72 -11.60 1.24
CA GLY A 162 7.95 -12.62 2.27
C GLY A 162 9.44 -12.92 2.43
N LYS A 163 9.81 -14.20 2.56
CA LYS A 163 11.20 -14.60 2.82
C LYS A 163 12.21 -14.04 1.81
N PRO A 164 11.98 -14.06 0.47
CA PRO A 164 12.96 -13.56 -0.49
C PRO A 164 13.23 -12.06 -0.33
N MET A 165 12.18 -11.25 -0.18
CA MET A 165 12.32 -9.83 0.09
C MET A 165 12.99 -9.58 1.44
N PHE A 166 12.59 -10.32 2.47
CA PHE A 166 13.14 -10.19 3.81
C PHE A 166 14.65 -10.45 3.82
N ASP A 167 15.10 -11.58 3.29
CA ASP A 167 16.52 -11.93 3.20
C ASP A 167 17.31 -10.87 2.42
N LYS A 168 16.71 -10.31 1.37
CA LYS A 168 17.35 -9.30 0.52
C LYS A 168 17.46 -7.93 1.18
N PHE A 169 16.47 -7.52 1.97
CA PHE A 169 16.39 -6.17 2.53
C PHE A 169 16.91 -6.10 3.97
N LYS A 170 16.87 -7.19 4.74
CA LYS A 170 17.38 -7.24 6.12
C LYS A 170 18.82 -6.70 6.29
N PRO A 171 19.78 -6.93 5.36
CA PRO A 171 21.11 -6.34 5.48
C PRO A 171 21.14 -4.81 5.51
N ALA A 172 20.09 -4.15 5.01
CA ALA A 172 19.94 -2.69 5.04
C ALA A 172 19.31 -2.18 6.35
N LEU A 173 18.96 -3.04 7.31
CA LEU A 173 18.39 -2.61 8.58
C LEU A 173 19.39 -1.77 9.37
N ARG A 174 18.97 -0.57 9.77
CA ARG A 174 19.83 0.36 10.51
C ARG A 174 20.00 -0.07 11.97
N SER A 175 21.20 0.07 12.50
CA SER A 175 21.52 -0.22 13.90
C SER A 175 20.79 0.70 14.90
N ASN A 176 20.39 1.90 14.46
CA ASN A 176 19.66 2.88 15.26
C ASN A 176 18.15 2.58 15.40
N ARG A 177 17.66 1.45 14.86
CA ARG A 177 16.24 1.03 14.91
C ARG A 177 15.28 1.98 14.18
N MET A 178 15.79 2.79 13.24
CA MET A 178 14.99 3.66 12.36
C MET A 178 14.75 3.00 11.00
N GLY A 179 14.43 1.71 11.01
CA GLY A 179 14.06 0.97 9.81
C GLY A 179 15.20 0.69 8.83
N LEU A 180 14.82 0.43 7.59
CA LEU A 180 15.66 0.09 6.45
C LEU A 180 16.31 1.33 5.82
N ASP A 181 17.58 1.16 5.48
CA ASP A 181 18.35 2.08 4.67
C ASP A 181 18.16 1.82 3.18
N TYR A 182 17.14 2.45 2.59
CA TYR A 182 16.80 2.23 1.17
C TYR A 182 17.89 2.68 0.19
N ASP A 183 18.84 3.50 0.63
CA ASP A 183 20.04 3.86 -0.15
C ASP A 183 20.99 2.65 -0.34
N LYS A 184 20.86 1.60 0.49
CA LYS A 184 21.59 0.34 0.36
C LYS A 184 20.81 -0.74 -0.40
N ILE A 185 19.59 -0.43 -0.84
CA ILE A 185 18.71 -1.38 -1.53
C ILE A 185 18.63 -0.98 -3.00
N ASP A 186 19.58 -1.40 -3.82
CA ASP A 186 19.55 -1.15 -5.28
C ASP A 186 18.66 -2.14 -6.05
N PHE A 187 17.77 -2.83 -5.33
CA PHE A 187 16.86 -3.78 -5.93
C PHE A 187 15.75 -3.07 -6.71
N VAL A 188 15.55 -3.54 -7.94
CA VAL A 188 14.42 -3.23 -8.81
C VAL A 188 13.74 -4.55 -9.11
N PHE A 189 12.46 -4.67 -8.78
CA PHE A 189 11.72 -5.89 -9.05
C PHE A 189 11.40 -5.96 -10.54
N THR A 190 11.72 -7.10 -11.15
CA THR A 190 11.26 -7.50 -12.48
C THR A 190 10.74 -8.93 -12.39
N ASN A 191 9.68 -9.25 -13.12
CA ASN A 191 9.11 -10.58 -13.08
C ASN A 191 10.05 -11.62 -13.72
N ILE A 192 10.86 -12.28 -12.88
CA ILE A 192 11.74 -13.38 -13.28
C ILE A 192 11.06 -14.75 -13.22
N TYR A 193 9.78 -14.81 -12.82
CA TYR A 193 9.06 -16.07 -12.60
C TYR A 193 8.31 -16.56 -13.84
N GLY A 194 8.43 -15.85 -14.97
CA GLY A 194 7.69 -16.12 -16.21
C GLY A 194 6.26 -15.57 -16.19
N GLU A 195 5.57 -15.66 -17.33
CA GLU A 195 4.13 -15.42 -17.40
C GLU A 195 3.41 -16.57 -16.67
N VAL A 196 2.42 -16.23 -15.86
CA VAL A 196 1.50 -17.21 -15.30
C VAL A 196 0.25 -17.13 -16.17
N GLU A 197 -0.17 -18.25 -16.77
CA GLU A 197 -1.53 -18.36 -17.31
C GLU A 197 -2.47 -17.94 -16.18
N GLU A 198 -3.23 -16.86 -16.37
CA GLU A 198 -4.27 -16.46 -15.44
C GLU A 198 -5.24 -17.64 -15.29
N SER A 199 -5.05 -18.46 -14.24
CA SER A 199 -6.11 -19.32 -13.79
C SER A 199 -7.21 -18.36 -13.35
N SER A 200 -8.28 -18.34 -14.12
CA SER A 200 -9.49 -17.59 -13.85
C SER A 200 -10.05 -17.96 -12.47
N GLU A 201 -9.54 -17.34 -11.42
CA GLU A 201 -10.32 -17.14 -10.20
C GLU A 201 -11.24 -15.96 -10.49
N SER A 202 -12.28 -16.27 -11.27
CA SER A 202 -13.52 -15.52 -11.27
C SER A 202 -14.11 -15.64 -9.86
N ASP A 203 -14.08 -14.56 -9.10
CA ASP A 203 -14.87 -14.37 -7.87
C ASP A 203 -15.78 -13.14 -7.99
#